data_AF-A0A929XC00-F1
#
_entry.id   AF-A0A929XC00-F1
#
_cell.length_a   1.000
_cell.length_b   1.000
_cell.length_c   1.000
_cell.angle_alpha   90.00
_cell.angle_beta   90.00
_cell.angle_gamma   90.00
#
_symmetry.space_group_name_H-M   'P 1'
#
loop_
_entity.id
_entity.type
_entity.pdbx_description
1 polymer ?
#
loop_
_entity_poly.entity_id
_entity_poly.type
_entity_poly.pdbx_seq_one_letter_code
_entity_poly.pdbx_strand_id
1 'polypeptide(L)' 'TELLEESRTQAIERMCDQAKKMGANAVVNVRFSTSSVAAGAAEIYVYGTAVCVK' A
#
# COMPACT_ATOMS: atom_id res chain seq x y z
N THR A 1 -9.81 12.90 9.64
CA THR A 1 -9.70 11.70 8.79
C THR A 1 -8.71 11.86 7.65
N GLU A 2 -8.22 13.07 7.36
CA GLU A 2 -7.18 13.34 6.34
C GLU A 2 -5.88 12.56 6.53
N LEU A 3 -5.36 12.48 7.77
CA LEU A 3 -4.11 11.75 8.07
C LEU A 3 -4.14 10.29 7.58
N LEU A 4 -5.31 9.64 7.68
CA LEU A 4 -5.48 8.24 7.29
C LEU A 4 -5.54 8.08 5.76
N GLU A 5 -6.06 9.08 5.04
CA GLU A 5 -6.05 9.13 3.58
C GLU A 5 -4.65 9.43 3.03
N GLU A 6 -3.93 10.37 3.65
CA GLU A 6 -2.53 10.64 3.32
C GLU A 6 -1.66 9.41 3.55
N SER A 7 -1.81 8.75 4.71
CA SER A 7 -1.07 7.53 5.05
C SER A 7 -1.38 6.39 4.06
N ARG A 8 -2.64 6.25 3.64
CA ARG A 8 -3.05 5.28 2.62
C ARG A 8 -2.37 5.56 1.29
N THR A 9 -2.37 6.82 0.85
CA THR A 9 -1.77 7.24 -0.41
C THR A 9 -0.26 6.96 -0.41
N GLN A 10 0.44 7.35 0.65
CA GLN A 10 1.87 7.07 0.80
C GLN A 10 2.18 5.56 0.79
N ALA A 11 1.34 4.73 1.42
CA ALA A 11 1.53 3.29 1.43
C ALA A 11 1.36 2.68 0.03
N ILE A 12 0.38 3.16 -0.75
CA ILE A 12 0.18 2.76 -2.14
C ILE A 12 1.38 3.16 -3.01
N GLU A 13 1.85 4.40 -2.90
CA GLU A 13 3.01 4.89 -3.68
C GLU A 13 4.25 4.04 -3.41
N ARG A 14 4.55 3.76 -2.14
CA ARG A 14 5.67 2.91 -1.75
C ARG A 14 5.55 1.49 -2.32
N MET A 15 4.36 0.90 -2.30
CA MET A 15 4.11 -0.42 -2.89
C MET A 15 4.31 -0.40 -4.42
N CYS A 16 3.77 0.60 -5.11
CA CYS A 16 3.92 0.76 -6.55
C CYS A 16 5.39 0.97 -6.94
N ASP A 17 6.15 1.76 -6.19
CA ASP A 17 7.57 2.00 -6.47
C ASP A 17 8.42 0.75 -6.24
N GLN A 18 8.08 -0.08 -5.26
CA GLN A 18 8.69 -1.41 -5.11
C GLN A 18 8.38 -2.30 -6.32
N ALA A 19 7.12 -2.35 -6.76
CA ALA A 19 6.73 -3.12 -7.95
C ALA A 19 7.46 -2.65 -9.22
N LYS A 20 7.58 -1.33 -9.44
CA LYS A 20 8.35 -0.75 -10.55
C LYS A 20 9.82 -1.16 -10.50
N LYS A 21 10.46 -1.11 -9.32
CA LYS A 21 11.85 -1.55 -9.12
C LYS A 21 12.05 -3.03 -9.43
N MET A 22 10.99 -3.85 -9.30
CA MET A 22 10.98 -5.26 -9.69
C MET A 22 10.70 -5.48 -11.18
N GLY A 23 10.49 -4.42 -11.97
CA GLY A 23 10.15 -4.51 -13.39
C GLY A 23 8.69 -4.88 -13.66
N ALA A 24 7.82 -4.83 -12.66
CA ALA A 24 6.39 -5.06 -12.82
C ALA A 24 5.68 -3.82 -13.39
N ASN A 25 4.63 -4.05 -14.19
CA ASN A 25 3.76 -3.00 -14.73
C ASN A 25 2.39 -2.93 -14.04
N ALA A 26 2.08 -3.89 -13.16
CA ALA A 26 0.86 -3.91 -12.38
C ALA A 26 1.08 -4.54 -10.99
N VAL A 27 0.20 -4.20 -10.05
CA VAL A 27 0.07 -4.88 -8.76
C VAL A 27 -1.35 -5.41 -8.64
N VAL A 28 -1.50 -6.72 -8.47
CA VAL A 28 -2.80 -7.40 -8.38
C VAL A 28 -3.05 -7.94 -6.98
N ASN A 29 -4.32 -8.25 -6.67
CA ASN A 29 -4.74 -8.74 -5.34
C ASN A 29 -4.26 -7.82 -4.20
N VAL A 30 -4.40 -6.51 -4.40
CA VAL A 30 -4.05 -5.49 -3.41
C VAL A 30 -4.97 -5.60 -2.19
N ARG A 31 -4.38 -5.62 -1.00
CA ARG A 31 -5.08 -5.70 0.27
C ARG A 31 -4.62 -4.58 1.20
N PHE A 32 -5.59 -4.05 1.93
CA PHE A 32 -5.38 -3.04 2.95
C PHE A 32 -5.68 -3.69 4.30
N SER A 33 -4.73 -3.58 5.22
CA SER A 33 -4.90 -3.99 6.60
C SER A 33 -4.67 -2.78 7.49
N THR A 34 -5.49 -2.61 8.52
CA THR A 34 -5.33 -1.55 9.50
C THR A 34 -5.34 -2.15 10.89
N SER A 35 -4.48 -1.66 11.78
CA SER A 35 -4.45 -2.08 13.18
C SER A 35 -4.41 -0.86 14.09
N SER A 36 -5.19 -0.87 15.16
CA SER A 36 -5.10 0.16 16.19
C SER A 36 -3.81 -0.04 16.99
N VAL A 37 -2.93 0.96 17.01
CA VAL A 37 -1.66 0.92 17.76
C VAL A 37 -1.73 1.64 19.09
N ALA A 38 -2.54 2.70 19.19
CA ALA A 38 -2.81 3.40 20.45
C ALA A 38 -4.15 4.15 20.36
N ALA A 39 -4.58 4.75 21.47
CA ALA A 39 -5.76 5.62 21.46
C ALA A 39 -5.56 6.77 20.45
N GLY A 40 -6.37 6.79 19.39
CA GLY A 40 -6.28 7.78 18.32
C GLY A 40 -5.17 7.53 17.28
N ALA A 41 -4.42 6.43 17.37
CA ALA A 41 -3.39 6.05 16.40
C ALA A 41 -3.68 4.68 15.79
N ALA A 42 -3.61 4.60 14.46
CA ALA A 42 -3.78 3.37 13.71
C ALA A 42 -2.67 3.23 12.67
N GLU A 43 -2.17 2.00 12.50
CA GLU A 43 -1.31 1.63 11.40
C GLU A 43 -2.16 1.25 10.19
N ILE A 44 -1.63 1.56 8.99
CA ILE A 44 -2.15 1.08 7.72
C ILE A 44 -1.03 0.36 6.97
N TYR A 45 -1.34 -0.83 6.49
CA TYR A 45 -0.46 -1.70 5.73
C TYR A 45 -1.12 -2.05 4.39
N VAL A 46 -0.35 -1.94 3.31
CA VAL A 46 -0.82 -2.20 1.94
C VAL A 46 0.15 -3.14 1.25
N TYR A 47 -0.38 -4.20 0.64
CA TYR A 47 0.42 -5.21 -0.04
C TYR A 47 -0.37 -5.83 -1.20
N GLY A 48 0.35 -6.43 -2.15
CA GLY A 48 -0.21 -7.12 -3.31
C GLY A 48 0.86 -7.90 -4.06
N THR A 49 0.51 -8.43 -5.22
CA THR A 49 1.42 -9.21 -6.08
C THR A 49 1.87 -8.37 -7.27
N ALA A 50 3.16 -8.07 -7.36
CA ALA A 50 3.76 -7.42 -8.51
C ALA A 50 3.77 -8.39 -9.71
N VAL A 51 3.19 -7.98 -10.84
CA VAL A 51 3.08 -8.79 -12.05
C VAL A 51 3.47 -7.99 -13.30
N CYS A 52 3.98 -8.69 -14.30
CA CYS A 52 4.18 -8.14 -15.64
C CYS A 52 3.13 -8.74 -16.57
N VAL A 53 2.18 -7.91 -17.01
CA VAL A 53 1.13 -8.28 -17.96
C VAL A 53 1.61 -7.92 -19.37
N LYS A 54 1.40 -8.82 -20.33
CA LYS A 54 1.71 -8.60 -21.76
C LYS A 54 0.63 -7.78 -22.45
#